data_AF-A0A963X1S9-F1
#
_entry.id   AF-A0A963X1S9-F1
#
_cell.length_a   1.000
_cell.length_b   1.000
_cell.length_c   1.000
_cell.angle_alpha   90.00
_cell.angle_beta   90.00
_cell.angle_gamma   90.00
#
_symmetry.space_group_name_H-M   'P 1'
#
loop_
_entity.id
_entity.type
_entity.pdbx_description
1 polymer ?
#
loop_
_entity_poly.entity_id
_entity_poly.type
_entity_poly.pdbx_seq_one_letter_code
_entity_poly.pdbx_strand_id
1 'polypeptide(L)'
;MPGLPPAQDEAGVIAEIRANVVFEKMIVSVLTVAGFSAAAHFLIAFALRLSANALSFAGLGSLVMNAILFAAFFFLAGFAASVAIGIPLFRALEKAKLRKPWPYGLAALVVSFLILAAAGAPPSVEAPQRALYLLPGLAAALLFARRMKPFWEAAVRREEEPQTSIIWLR
;
A
#
# COMPACT_ATOMS: atom_id res chain seq x y z
N MET A 1 -44.96 -0.81 16.67
CA MET A 1 -43.92 -1.45 15.85
C MET A 1 -42.68 -0.58 15.93
N PRO A 2 -41.51 -1.10 16.33
CA PRO A 2 -40.27 -0.32 16.29
C PRO A 2 -39.96 -0.02 14.83
N GLY A 3 -39.84 1.27 14.49
CA GLY A 3 -39.45 1.70 13.15
C GLY A 3 -38.07 1.18 12.83
N LEU A 4 -37.92 0.55 11.65
CA LEU A 4 -36.62 0.19 11.10
C LEU A 4 -35.74 1.46 11.09
N PRO A 5 -34.48 1.38 11.55
CA PRO A 5 -33.58 2.52 11.45
C PRO A 5 -33.43 2.96 9.98
N PRO A 6 -33.32 4.27 9.72
CA PRO A 6 -33.38 4.80 8.36
C PRO A 6 -32.22 4.25 7.52
N ALA A 7 -32.51 3.88 6.26
CA ALA A 7 -31.55 3.34 5.28
C ALA A 7 -30.28 4.20 5.04
N GLN A 8 -30.23 5.42 5.58
CA GLN A 8 -29.04 6.26 5.60
C GLN A 8 -27.92 5.74 6.53
N ASP A 9 -28.27 5.01 7.59
CA ASP A 9 -27.30 4.46 8.55
C ASP A 9 -26.55 3.25 7.95
N GLU A 10 -27.28 2.34 7.28
CA GLU A 10 -26.69 1.15 6.66
C GLU A 10 -25.69 1.50 5.54
N ALA A 11 -26.00 2.49 4.69
CA ALA A 11 -25.10 2.92 3.62
C ALA A 11 -23.80 3.53 4.16
N GLY A 12 -23.88 4.29 5.25
CA GLY A 12 -22.73 4.86 5.95
C GLY A 12 -21.83 3.78 6.57
N VAL A 13 -22.44 2.83 7.27
CA VAL A 13 -21.74 1.70 7.90
C VAL A 13 -21.04 0.83 6.86
N ILE A 14 -21.69 0.51 5.73
CA ILE A 14 -21.07 -0.27 4.64
C ILE A 14 -19.88 0.47 4.03
N ALA A 15 -19.95 1.80 3.89
CA ALA A 15 -18.84 2.61 3.37
C ALA A 15 -17.64 2.62 4.33
N GLU A 16 -17.89 2.67 5.64
CA GLU A 16 -16.86 2.62 6.66
C GLU A 16 -16.18 1.24 6.73
N ILE A 17 -16.96 0.15 6.68
CA ILE A 17 -16.44 -1.22 6.59
C ILE A 17 -15.55 -1.36 5.35
N ARG A 18 -15.98 -0.85 4.19
CA ARG A 18 -15.19 -0.91 2.96
C ARG A 18 -13.87 -0.14 3.09
N ALA A 19 -13.90 1.03 3.72
CA ALA A 19 -12.69 1.82 3.98
C ALA A 19 -11.71 1.09 4.92
N ASN A 20 -12.20 0.41 5.95
CA ASN A 20 -11.37 -0.39 6.85
C ASN A 20 -10.75 -1.60 6.15
N VAL A 21 -11.51 -2.32 5.31
CA VAL A 21 -10.96 -3.43 4.51
C VAL A 21 -9.87 -2.92 3.58
N VAL A 22 -10.09 -1.79 2.91
CA VAL A 22 -9.09 -1.18 2.03
C VAL A 22 -7.83 -0.79 2.81
N PHE A 23 -8.00 -0.14 3.96
CA PHE A 23 -6.90 0.23 4.83
C PHE A 23 -6.09 -1.00 5.25
N GLU A 24 -6.75 -2.07 5.70
CA GLU A 24 -6.10 -3.33 6.06
C GLU A 24 -5.29 -3.87 4.86
N LYS A 25 -5.87 -3.93 3.66
CA LYS A 25 -5.14 -4.40 2.47
C LYS A 25 -3.97 -3.49 2.10
N MET A 26 -4.09 -2.17 2.30
CA MET A 26 -2.96 -1.24 2.13
C MET A 26 -1.85 -1.54 3.14
N ILE A 27 -2.16 -1.61 4.44
CA ILE A 27 -1.16 -1.84 5.49
C ILE A 27 -0.48 -3.19 5.33
N VAL A 28 -1.21 -4.27 5.04
CA VAL A 28 -0.59 -5.58 4.80
C VAL A 28 0.31 -5.51 3.56
N SER A 29 -0.01 -4.70 2.55
CA SER A 29 0.83 -4.58 1.34
C SER A 29 2.11 -3.80 1.62
N VAL A 30 2.00 -2.69 2.35
CA VAL A 30 3.14 -1.90 2.84
C VAL A 30 4.04 -2.76 3.72
N LEU A 31 3.49 -3.50 4.69
CA LEU A 31 4.25 -4.35 5.60
C LEU A 31 4.98 -5.48 4.86
N THR A 32 4.30 -6.13 3.91
CA THR A 32 4.90 -7.20 3.10
C THR A 32 6.11 -6.65 2.33
N VAL A 33 5.93 -5.51 1.66
CA VAL A 33 7.01 -4.92 0.87
C VAL A 33 8.13 -4.35 1.75
N ALA A 34 7.81 -3.76 2.91
CA ALA A 34 8.80 -3.33 3.90
C ALA A 34 9.73 -4.48 4.29
N GLY A 35 9.16 -5.66 4.59
CA GLY A 35 9.92 -6.86 4.92
C GLY A 35 10.81 -7.33 3.76
N PHE A 36 10.26 -7.41 2.54
CA PHE A 36 11.06 -7.78 1.36
C PHE A 36 12.17 -6.78 1.05
N SER A 37 11.90 -5.48 1.16
CA SER A 37 12.90 -4.43 0.92
C SER A 37 13.99 -4.43 1.98
N ALA A 38 13.65 -4.68 3.25
CA ALA A 38 14.62 -4.85 4.32
C ALA A 38 15.51 -6.08 4.13
N ALA A 39 14.92 -7.21 3.72
CA ALA A 39 15.67 -8.41 3.38
C ALA A 39 16.61 -8.17 2.19
N ALA A 40 16.14 -7.50 1.13
CA ALA A 40 16.98 -7.13 0.00
C ALA A 40 18.11 -6.19 0.41
N HIS A 41 17.82 -5.17 1.23
CA HIS A 41 18.82 -4.24 1.77
C HIS A 41 19.89 -4.98 2.59
N PHE A 42 19.46 -5.91 3.45
CA PHE A 42 20.37 -6.77 4.21
C PHE A 42 21.27 -7.60 3.30
N LEU A 43 20.70 -8.31 2.32
CA LEU A 43 21.44 -9.19 1.42
C LEU A 43 22.45 -8.42 0.56
N ILE A 44 22.08 -7.25 0.05
CA ILE A 44 22.98 -6.38 -0.72
C ILE A 44 24.15 -5.92 0.15
N ALA A 45 23.85 -5.39 1.34
CA ALA A 45 24.89 -4.89 2.24
C ALA A 45 25.79 -6.02 2.79
N PHE A 46 25.23 -7.21 3.01
CA PHE A 46 25.96 -8.42 3.37
C PHE A 46 26.91 -8.85 2.25
N ALA A 47 26.42 -8.94 1.01
CA ALA A 47 27.23 -9.33 -0.16
C ALA A 47 28.40 -8.36 -0.39
N LEU A 48 28.17 -7.05 -0.25
CA LEU A 48 29.21 -6.03 -0.39
C LEU A 48 30.29 -6.14 0.70
N ARG A 49 29.90 -6.43 1.95
CA ARG A 49 30.89 -6.63 3.02
C ARG A 49 31.65 -7.94 2.87
N LEU A 50 30.99 -8.99 2.37
CA LEU A 50 31.61 -10.26 2.07
C LEU A 50 32.66 -10.11 0.96
N SER A 51 32.33 -9.42 -0.14
CA SER A 51 33.26 -9.21 -1.26
C SER A 51 34.45 -8.32 -0.90
N ALA A 52 34.26 -7.37 0.03
CA ALA A 52 35.34 -6.54 0.55
C ALA A 52 36.19 -7.21 1.64
N ASN A 53 35.93 -8.49 1.96
CA ASN A 53 36.56 -9.23 3.05
C ASN A 53 36.48 -8.51 4.41
N ALA A 54 35.43 -7.72 4.61
CA ALA A 54 35.21 -6.84 5.76
C ALA A 54 34.12 -7.39 6.71
N LEU A 55 33.86 -8.69 6.64
CA LEU A 55 32.83 -9.33 7.44
C LEU A 55 33.35 -9.60 8.87
N SER A 56 32.69 -9.01 9.85
CA SER A 56 32.95 -9.26 11.28
C SER A 56 31.64 -9.52 12.03
N PHE A 57 31.71 -10.15 13.20
CA PHE A 57 30.51 -10.45 14.00
C PHE A 57 29.76 -9.15 14.41
N ALA A 58 30.49 -8.11 14.83
CA ALA A 58 29.94 -6.78 15.07
C ALA A 58 29.35 -6.17 13.78
N GLY A 59 30.02 -6.39 12.65
CA GLY A 59 29.54 -5.99 11.33
C GLY A 59 28.20 -6.64 10.98
N LEU A 60 28.02 -7.93 11.24
CA LEU A 60 26.76 -8.63 11.01
C LEU A 60 25.62 -8.06 11.88
N GLY A 61 25.89 -7.82 13.17
CA GLY A 61 24.91 -7.18 14.06
C GLY A 61 24.46 -5.80 13.56
N SER A 62 25.39 -4.99 13.06
CA SER A 62 25.06 -3.67 12.47
C SER A 62 24.20 -3.81 11.20
N LEU A 63 24.43 -4.83 10.37
CA LEU A 63 23.63 -5.07 9.16
C LEU A 63 22.19 -5.44 9.49
N VAL A 64 21.99 -6.32 10.48
CA VAL A 64 20.66 -6.72 10.96
C VAL A 64 19.92 -5.51 11.53
N MET A 65 20.57 -4.75 12.41
CA MET A 65 19.96 -3.55 13.00
C MET A 65 19.57 -2.52 11.93
N ASN A 66 20.45 -2.26 10.96
CA ASN A 66 20.15 -1.35 9.85
C ASN A 66 18.98 -1.83 8.99
N ALA A 67 18.85 -3.14 8.75
CA ALA A 67 17.73 -3.70 8.02
C ALA A 67 16.41 -3.56 8.79
N ILE A 68 16.42 -3.76 10.12
CA ILE A 68 15.24 -3.56 10.98
C ILE A 68 14.82 -2.09 10.98
N LEU A 69 15.78 -1.16 11.17
CA LEU A 69 15.51 0.27 11.13
C LEU A 69 14.95 0.68 9.77
N PHE A 70 15.55 0.20 8.68
CA PHE A 70 15.05 0.44 7.33
C PHE A 70 13.60 -0.04 7.17
N ALA A 71 13.28 -1.26 7.63
CA ALA A 71 11.92 -1.79 7.61
C ALA A 71 10.94 -0.89 8.38
N ALA A 72 11.33 -0.46 9.58
CA ALA A 72 10.51 0.38 10.45
C ALA A 72 10.23 1.76 9.84
N PHE A 73 11.26 2.42 9.32
CA PHE A 73 11.10 3.72 8.64
C PHE A 73 10.26 3.59 7.38
N PHE A 74 10.51 2.56 6.55
CA PHE A 74 9.74 2.32 5.35
C PHE A 74 8.26 2.03 5.66
N PHE A 75 8.00 1.19 6.66
CA PHE A 75 6.65 0.90 7.12
C PHE A 75 5.95 2.16 7.63
N LEU A 76 6.61 2.97 8.47
CA LEU A 76 6.03 4.19 9.02
C LEU A 76 5.69 5.20 7.91
N ALA A 77 6.59 5.38 6.95
CA ALA A 77 6.36 6.25 5.80
C ALA A 77 5.20 5.75 4.93
N GLY A 78 5.17 4.45 4.63
CA GLY A 78 4.09 3.83 3.86
C GLY A 78 2.75 3.85 4.59
N PHE A 79 2.75 3.67 5.91
CA PHE A 79 1.57 3.79 6.77
C PHE A 79 1.02 5.22 6.72
N ALA A 80 1.87 6.22 6.96
CA ALA A 80 1.48 7.63 6.92
C ALA A 80 0.93 8.00 5.54
N ALA A 81 1.59 7.58 4.45
CA ALA A 81 1.11 7.79 3.09
C ALA A 81 -0.23 7.09 2.81
N SER A 82 -0.45 5.89 3.35
CA SER A 82 -1.71 5.17 3.20
C SER A 82 -2.87 5.91 3.89
N VAL A 83 -2.63 6.46 5.08
CA VAL A 83 -3.64 7.25 5.81
C VAL A 83 -3.90 8.60 5.14
N ALA A 84 -2.84 9.33 4.81
CA ALA A 84 -2.94 10.70 4.30
C ALA A 84 -3.38 10.79 2.83
N ILE A 85 -3.01 9.80 2.00
CA ILE A 85 -3.24 9.83 0.55
C ILE A 85 -4.03 8.61 0.10
N GLY A 86 -3.64 7.40 0.53
CA GLY A 86 -4.25 6.15 0.08
C GLY A 86 -5.76 6.07 0.33
N ILE A 87 -6.21 6.26 1.57
CA ILE A 87 -7.64 6.20 1.93
C ILE A 87 -8.44 7.31 1.24
N PRO A 88 -8.02 8.60 1.29
CA PRO A 88 -8.73 9.66 0.55
C PRO A 88 -8.82 9.39 -0.96
N LEU A 89 -7.73 8.90 -1.55
CA LEU A 89 -7.69 8.53 -2.97
C LEU A 89 -8.67 7.38 -3.27
N PHE A 90 -8.70 6.33 -2.44
CA PHE A 90 -9.68 5.25 -2.59
C PHE A 90 -11.11 5.79 -2.52
N ARG A 91 -11.44 6.62 -1.53
CA ARG A 91 -12.78 7.21 -1.38
C ARG A 91 -13.17 8.05 -2.60
N ALA A 92 -12.23 8.85 -3.12
CA ALA A 92 -12.46 9.67 -4.31
C ALA A 92 -12.68 8.81 -5.57
N LEU A 93 -11.85 7.79 -5.78
CA LEU A 93 -11.96 6.87 -6.91
C LEU A 93 -13.22 6.02 -6.85
N GLU A 94 -13.62 5.57 -5.67
CA GLU A 94 -14.84 4.78 -5.48
C GLU A 94 -16.09 5.62 -5.78
N LYS A 95 -16.11 6.91 -5.37
CA LYS A 95 -17.17 7.86 -5.79
C LYS A 95 -17.24 8.02 -7.31
N ALA A 96 -16.10 8.04 -7.97
CA ALA A 96 -16.00 8.11 -9.44
C ALA A 96 -16.16 6.75 -10.14
N LYS A 97 -16.38 5.65 -9.39
CA LYS A 97 -16.39 4.26 -9.89
C LYS A 97 -15.11 3.87 -10.66
N LEU A 98 -13.99 4.52 -10.36
CA LEU A 98 -12.69 4.29 -11.01
C LEU A 98 -11.88 3.23 -10.27
N ARG A 99 -12.21 1.95 -10.54
CA ARG A 99 -11.58 0.78 -9.91
C ARG A 99 -10.36 0.27 -10.69
N LYS A 100 -9.35 1.13 -10.85
CA LYS A 100 -8.13 0.82 -11.62
C LYS A 100 -6.87 0.85 -10.74
N PRO A 101 -5.80 0.10 -11.08
CA PRO A 101 -4.58 0.04 -10.30
C PRO A 101 -3.63 1.24 -10.50
N TRP A 102 -3.65 1.86 -11.68
CA TRP A 102 -2.71 2.92 -12.06
C TRP A 102 -2.75 4.18 -11.17
N PRO A 103 -3.90 4.65 -10.61
CA PRO A 103 -3.91 5.81 -9.74
C PRO A 103 -3.11 5.60 -8.46
N TYR A 104 -3.13 4.38 -7.91
CA TYR A 104 -2.35 4.01 -6.73
C TYR A 104 -0.86 3.92 -7.06
N GLY A 105 -0.52 3.43 -8.26
CA GLY A 105 0.86 3.46 -8.76
C GLY A 105 1.38 4.88 -8.91
N LEU A 106 0.59 5.79 -9.48
CA LEU A 106 0.93 7.21 -9.62
C LEU A 106 1.09 7.88 -8.25
N ALA A 107 0.18 7.63 -7.31
CA ALA A 107 0.29 8.14 -5.94
C ALA A 107 1.55 7.63 -5.25
N ALA A 108 1.89 6.35 -5.41
CA ALA A 108 3.12 5.79 -4.86
C ALA A 108 4.37 6.43 -5.46
N LEU A 109 4.38 6.73 -6.77
CA LEU A 109 5.47 7.48 -7.40
C LEU A 109 5.61 8.87 -6.78
N VAL A 110 4.50 9.63 -6.72
CA VAL A 110 4.49 10.99 -6.15
C VAL A 110 5.00 10.98 -4.71
N VAL A 111 4.52 10.06 -3.88
CA VAL A 111 4.98 9.91 -2.49
C VAL A 111 6.48 9.59 -2.43
N SER A 112 6.95 8.67 -3.27
CA SER A 112 8.37 8.30 -3.34
C SER A 112 9.25 9.50 -3.73
N PHE A 113 8.80 10.32 -4.69
CA PHE A 113 9.48 11.56 -5.08
C PHE A 113 9.49 12.61 -3.96
N LEU A 114 8.36 12.79 -3.25
CA LEU A 114 8.28 13.73 -2.13
C LEU A 114 9.21 13.34 -0.98
N ILE A 115 9.27 12.05 -0.64
CA ILE A 115 10.18 11.53 0.39
C ILE A 115 11.64 11.76 -0.04
N LEU A 116 11.97 11.51 -1.30
CA LEU A 116 13.32 11.71 -1.82
C LEU A 116 13.72 13.20 -1.82
N ALA A 117 12.80 14.08 -2.22
CA ALA A 117 13.00 15.53 -2.19
C ALA A 117 13.18 16.05 -0.76
N ALA A 118 12.37 15.56 0.19
CA ALA A 118 12.50 15.90 1.61
C ALA A 118 13.83 15.40 2.22
N ALA A 119 14.38 14.30 1.71
CA ALA A 119 15.70 13.79 2.09
C ALA A 119 16.87 14.56 1.43
N GLY A 120 16.62 15.62 0.65
CA GLY A 120 17.65 16.41 -0.01
C GLY A 120 18.39 15.68 -1.15
N ALA A 121 17.87 14.54 -1.60
CA ALA A 121 18.44 13.77 -2.69
C ALA A 121 17.68 14.10 -3.98
N PRO A 122 18.27 14.75 -4.99
CA PRO A 122 17.58 14.92 -6.26
C PRO A 122 17.33 13.54 -6.90
N PRO A 123 16.24 13.32 -7.64
CA PRO A 123 16.12 12.12 -8.46
C PRO A 123 17.23 12.14 -9.52
N SER A 124 18.17 11.19 -9.44
CA SER A 124 19.18 10.99 -10.50
C SER A 124 19.04 9.58 -11.04
N VAL A 125 19.02 9.50 -12.36
CA VAL A 125 18.98 8.26 -13.15
C VAL A 125 20.34 7.55 -13.12
N GLU A 126 21.41 8.24 -12.68
CA GLU A 126 22.79 7.73 -12.69
C GLU A 126 23.15 6.87 -11.46
N ALA A 127 22.25 6.80 -10.47
CA ALA A 127 22.50 6.12 -9.20
C ALA A 127 21.52 4.94 -9.01
N PRO A 128 21.91 3.68 -9.29
CA PRO A 128 21.03 2.52 -9.18
C PRO A 128 20.45 2.31 -7.76
N GLN A 129 21.17 2.72 -6.72
CA GLN A 129 20.69 2.76 -5.34
C GLN A 129 19.46 3.67 -5.15
N ARG A 130 19.22 4.64 -6.05
CA ARG A 130 18.02 5.50 -6.01
C ARG A 130 16.76 4.76 -6.50
N ALA A 131 16.90 3.71 -7.31
CA ALA A 131 15.78 2.86 -7.71
C ALA A 131 15.14 2.14 -6.51
N LEU A 132 15.91 1.93 -5.43
CA LEU A 132 15.42 1.35 -4.18
C LEU A 132 14.45 2.26 -3.42
N TYR A 133 14.29 3.54 -3.78
CA TYR A 133 13.26 4.42 -3.20
C TYR A 133 11.93 4.35 -3.97
N LEU A 134 11.97 4.07 -5.27
CA LEU A 134 10.79 4.03 -6.15
C LEU A 134 10.17 2.64 -6.24
N LEU A 135 10.99 1.60 -6.38
CA LEU A 135 10.53 0.24 -6.60
C LEU A 135 9.67 -0.31 -5.46
N PRO A 136 10.03 -0.11 -4.17
CA PRO A 136 9.19 -0.58 -3.08
C PRO A 136 7.82 0.09 -3.03
N GLY A 137 7.73 1.40 -3.29
CA GLY A 137 6.46 2.12 -3.34
C GLY A 137 5.54 1.56 -4.44
N LEU A 138 6.09 1.38 -5.64
CA LEU A 138 5.37 0.76 -6.76
C LEU A 138 4.97 -0.69 -6.47
N ALA A 139 5.87 -1.49 -5.89
CA ALA A 139 5.59 -2.87 -5.52
C ALA A 139 4.46 -2.95 -4.49
N ALA A 140 4.41 -2.03 -3.51
CA ALA A 140 3.34 -1.96 -2.53
C ALA A 140 2.01 -1.60 -3.18
N ALA A 141 2.00 -0.63 -4.11
CA ALA A 141 0.82 -0.26 -4.88
C ALA A 141 0.29 -1.40 -5.77
N LEU A 142 1.19 -2.14 -6.44
CA LEU A 142 0.84 -3.30 -7.25
C LEU A 142 0.30 -4.46 -6.40
N LEU A 143 0.92 -4.73 -5.25
CA LEU A 143 0.46 -5.75 -4.32
C LEU A 143 -0.92 -5.40 -3.75
N PHE A 144 -1.12 -4.13 -3.39
CA PHE A 144 -2.42 -3.62 -2.98
C PHE A 144 -3.47 -3.79 -4.08
N ALA A 145 -3.16 -3.36 -5.30
CA ALA A 145 -4.05 -3.51 -6.45
C ALA A 145 -4.42 -4.97 -6.72
N ARG A 146 -3.44 -5.89 -6.64
CA ARG A 146 -3.69 -7.33 -6.79
C ARG A 146 -4.64 -7.85 -5.70
N ARG A 147 -4.50 -7.37 -4.46
CA ARG A 147 -5.39 -7.74 -3.35
C ARG A 147 -6.78 -7.12 -3.46
N MET A 148 -6.89 -5.93 -4.06
CA MET A 148 -8.17 -5.24 -4.27
C MET A 148 -8.95 -5.70 -5.49
N LYS A 149 -8.28 -6.24 -6.51
CA LYS A 149 -8.90 -6.77 -7.73
C LYS A 149 -10.16 -7.61 -7.47
N PRO A 150 -10.17 -8.64 -6.60
CA PRO A 150 -11.38 -9.43 -6.35
C PRO A 150 -12.53 -8.60 -5.75
N PHE A 151 -12.23 -7.59 -4.91
CA PHE A 151 -13.25 -6.71 -4.33
C PHE A 151 -13.82 -5.75 -5.37
N TRP A 152 -12.97 -5.25 -6.27
CA TRP A 152 -13.41 -4.42 -7.39
C TRP A 152 -14.32 -5.19 -8.34
N GLU A 153 -13.94 -6.42 -8.70
CA GLU A 153 -14.76 -7.30 -9.55
C GLU A 153 -16.09 -7.65 -8.89
N ALA A 154 -16.10 -7.99 -7.59
CA ALA A 154 -17.32 -8.27 -6.85
C ALA A 154 -18.25 -7.04 -6.76
N ALA A 155 -17.68 -5.85 -6.59
CA ALA A 155 -18.44 -4.62 -6.57
C ALA A 155 -19.05 -4.27 -7.93
N VAL A 156 -18.35 -4.58 -9.04
CA VAL A 156 -18.90 -4.42 -10.41
C VAL A 156 -20.07 -5.39 -10.61
N ARG A 157 -19.92 -6.67 -10.25
CA ARG A 157 -20.99 -7.67 -10.39
C ARG A 157 -22.28 -7.30 -9.64
N ARG A 158 -22.16 -6.75 -8.43
CA ARG A 158 -23.32 -6.28 -7.65
C ARG A 158 -24.02 -5.06 -8.27
N GLU A 159 -23.32 -4.25 -9.05
CA GLU A 159 -23.92 -3.13 -9.77
C GLU A 159 -24.61 -3.59 -11.07
N GLU A 160 -24.16 -4.71 -11.64
CA GLU A 160 -24.70 -5.30 -12.87
C GLU A 160 -25.90 -6.23 -12.63
N GLU A 161 -25.98 -6.89 -11.47
CA GLU A 161 -27.19 -7.62 -11.07
C GLU A 161 -28.35 -6.63 -10.92
N PRO A 162 -29.38 -6.67 -11.79
CA PRO A 162 -30.59 -5.91 -11.54
C PRO A 162 -31.11 -6.36 -10.19
N GLN A 163 -31.57 -5.41 -9.37
CA GLN A 163 -32.46 -5.72 -8.25
C GLN A 163 -33.67 -6.46 -8.84
N THR A 164 -33.56 -7.78 -8.97
CA THR A 164 -34.68 -8.67 -9.25
C THR A 164 -35.45 -8.73 -7.96
N SER A 165 -36.19 -7.64 -7.75
CA SER A 165 -37.48 -7.59 -7.11
C SER A 165 -37.80 -8.83 -6.29
N ILE A 166 -37.67 -8.69 -4.98
CA ILE A 166 -38.48 -9.43 -4.03
C ILE A 166 -39.93 -8.99 -4.28
N ILE A 167 -40.54 -9.49 -5.36
CA ILE A 167 -41.98 -9.49 -5.64
C ILE A 167 -42.36 -10.96 -5.76
N TRP A 168 -42.30 -11.69 -4.65
CA TRP A 168 -43.07 -12.91 -4.47
C TRP A 168 -43.25 -13.08 -2.97
N LEU A 169 -44.39 -12.58 -2.47
CA LEU A 169 -45.19 -13.08 -1.35
C LEU A 169 -46.28 -12.04 -1.03
N ARG A 170 -47.31 -11.99 -1.88
CA ARG A 170 -48.67 -11.61 -1.51
C ARG A 170 -49.64 -12.54 -2.20
#